data_AF-A0A3B9UE06-F1
#
_entry.id   AF-A0A3B9UE06-F1
#
_cell.length_a   1.000
_cell.length_b   1.000
_cell.length_c   1.000
_cell.angle_alpha   90.00
_cell.angle_beta   90.00
_cell.angle_gamma   90.00
#
_symmetry.space_group_name_H-M   'P 1'
#
loop_
_entity.id
_entity.type
_entity.pdbx_description
1 polymer ?
#
loop_
_entity_poly.entity_id
_entity_poly.type
_entity_poly.pdbx_seq_one_letter_code
_entity_poly.pdbx_strand_id
1 'polypeptide(L)'
;GPSIIRYPKGKVPHYPAPLQRRGGMDWMQSGTGVAHFALGTALSQALEAAAPSHSVIDLRRAKPIDPNSLNYFARNHHTWHVWEDAQAINGVGQALG
;
A
#
# COMPACT_ATOMS: atom_id res chain seq x y z
N GLY A 1 -12.46 20.07 -3.32
CA GLY A 1 -11.88 20.27 -1.98
C GLY A 1 -10.37 20.39 -2.08
N PRO A 2 -9.66 20.75 -1.00
CA PRO A 2 -8.20 20.84 -1.00
C PRO A 2 -7.54 19.46 -1.20
N SER A 3 -6.35 19.46 -1.81
CA SER A 3 -5.55 18.26 -2.11
C SER A 3 -4.10 18.48 -1.72
N ILE A 4 -3.43 17.42 -1.25
CA ILE A 4 -2.01 17.43 -0.86
C ILE A 4 -1.30 16.27 -1.57
N ILE A 5 -0.14 16.55 -2.16
CA ILE A 5 0.75 15.55 -2.76
C ILE A 5 2.07 15.60 -2.00
N ARG A 6 2.56 14.44 -1.55
CA ARG A 6 3.84 14.30 -0.87
C ARG A 6 4.74 13.39 -1.69
N TYR A 7 6.01 13.77 -1.81
CA TYR A 7 7.05 12.97 -2.45
C TYR A 7 8.38 13.30 -1.75
N PRO A 8 9.27 12.31 -1.58
CA PRO A 8 10.57 12.56 -0.98
C PRO A 8 11.49 13.30 -1.95
N LYS A 9 12.52 13.95 -1.41
CA LYS A 9 13.62 14.48 -2.20
C LYS A 9 14.48 13.31 -2.69
N GLY A 10 14.65 13.17 -4.00
CA GLY A 10 15.53 12.14 -4.57
C GLY A 10 15.12 11.67 -5.95
N LYS A 11 15.75 10.59 -6.41
CA LYS A 11 15.37 9.89 -7.64
C LYS A 11 14.12 9.06 -7.39
N VAL A 12 13.20 9.08 -8.34
CA VAL A 12 12.00 8.23 -8.32
C VAL A 12 12.43 6.80 -8.62
N PRO A 13 12.13 5.81 -7.75
CA PRO A 13 12.40 4.42 -8.04
C PRO A 13 11.56 3.95 -9.23
N HIS A 14 12.13 3.08 -10.06
CA HIS A 14 11.36 2.42 -11.11
C HIS A 14 10.66 1.21 -10.50
N TYR A 15 9.34 1.18 -10.61
CA TYR A 15 8.51 0.07 -10.13
C TYR A 15 8.03 -0.79 -11.29
N PRO A 16 7.83 -2.10 -11.07
CA PRO A 16 7.14 -2.93 -12.06
C PRO A 16 5.73 -2.39 -12.33
N ALA A 17 5.19 -2.70 -13.51
CA ALA A 17 3.80 -2.38 -13.80
C ALA A 17 2.87 -3.14 -12.83
N PRO A 18 1.80 -2.52 -12.32
CA PRO A 18 0.85 -3.22 -11.46
C PRO A 18 0.10 -4.30 -12.24
N LEU A 19 -0.25 -5.39 -11.56
CA LEU A 19 -1.11 -6.44 -12.12
C LEU A 19 -2.49 -5.89 -12.44
N GLN A 20 -3.00 -5.01 -11.58
CA GLN A 20 -4.26 -4.30 -11.79
C GLN A 20 -4.33 -3.03 -10.94
N ARG A 21 -5.21 -2.11 -11.36
CA ARG A 21 -5.59 -0.93 -10.57
C ARG A 21 -7.05 -1.06 -10.13
N ARG A 22 -7.29 -1.08 -8.82
CA ARG A 22 -8.63 -1.24 -8.22
C ARG A 22 -8.76 -0.39 -6.96
N GLY A 23 -9.91 0.26 -6.77
CA GLY A 23 -10.12 1.12 -5.61
C GLY A 23 -9.19 2.34 -5.58
N GLY A 24 -8.59 2.69 -6.72
CA GLY A 24 -7.60 3.75 -6.78
C GLY A 24 -6.20 3.39 -6.26
N MET A 25 -5.96 2.10 -6.01
CA MET A 25 -4.69 1.51 -5.57
C MET A 25 -4.14 0.60 -6.67
N ASP A 26 -2.83 0.38 -6.62
CA ASP A 26 -2.10 -0.50 -7.52
C ASP A 26 -1.78 -1.82 -6.82
N TRP A 27 -2.25 -2.92 -7.40
CA TRP A 27 -2.00 -4.26 -6.90
C TRP A 27 -0.77 -4.77 -7.61
N MET A 28 0.36 -4.76 -6.90
CA MET A 28 1.68 -5.06 -7.45
C MET A 28 1.96 -6.56 -7.45
N GLN A 29 1.46 -7.25 -6.42
CA GLN A 29 1.56 -8.69 -6.25
C GLN A 29 0.27 -9.23 -5.65
N SER A 30 -0.17 -10.41 -6.09
CA SER A 30 -1.38 -11.08 -5.63
C SER A 30 -1.02 -12.26 -4.75
N GLY A 31 -1.66 -12.36 -3.58
CA GLY A 31 -1.48 -13.42 -2.61
C GLY A 31 -2.64 -13.54 -1.63
N THR A 32 -2.43 -14.27 -0.53
CA THR A 32 -3.40 -14.40 0.58
C THR A 32 -2.66 -14.49 1.92
N GLY A 33 -3.39 -14.36 3.03
CA GLY A 33 -2.83 -14.46 4.38
C GLY A 33 -2.12 -13.17 4.85
N VAL A 34 -1.10 -12.71 4.12
CA VAL A 34 -0.35 -11.49 4.46
C VAL A 34 -0.46 -10.43 3.35
N ALA A 35 -0.82 -9.21 3.72
CA ALA A 35 -0.90 -8.05 2.83
C ALA A 35 0.11 -6.97 3.23
N HIS A 36 0.89 -6.48 2.27
CA HIS A 36 1.81 -5.36 2.43
C HIS A 36 1.21 -4.12 1.77
N PHE A 37 0.80 -3.14 2.56
CA PHE A 37 0.29 -1.84 2.09
C PHE A 37 1.39 -0.80 2.14
N ALA A 38 1.78 -0.26 1.00
CA ALA A 38 2.80 0.76 0.90
C ALA A 38 2.25 2.09 0.42
N LEU A 39 2.89 3.19 0.84
CA LEU A 39 2.65 4.51 0.30
C LEU A 39 3.96 5.16 -0.13
N GLY A 40 3.97 5.64 -1.38
CA GLY A 40 5.12 6.38 -1.93
C GLY A 40 6.35 5.50 -2.07
N THR A 41 7.51 6.01 -1.65
CA THR A 41 8.79 5.32 -1.84
C THR A 41 8.98 4.08 -0.98
N ALA A 42 8.16 3.91 0.06
CA ALA A 42 8.15 2.71 0.90
C ALA A 42 7.73 1.44 0.12
N LEU A 43 7.17 1.59 -1.10
CA LEU A 43 6.82 0.46 -1.97
C LEU A 43 8.01 -0.44 -2.29
N SER A 44 9.22 0.11 -2.43
CA SER A 44 10.42 -0.71 -2.67
C SER A 44 10.67 -1.69 -1.52
N GLN A 45 10.51 -1.23 -0.28
CA GLN A 45 10.72 -2.05 0.92
C GLN A 45 9.63 -3.12 1.04
N ALA A 46 8.38 -2.77 0.73
CA ALA A 46 7.28 -3.72 0.71
C ALA A 46 7.48 -4.83 -0.32
N LEU A 47 7.96 -4.50 -1.53
CA LEU A 47 8.26 -5.46 -2.59
C LEU A 47 9.42 -6.39 -2.21
N GLU A 48 10.46 -5.85 -1.56
CA GLU A 48 11.62 -6.63 -1.11
C GLU A 48 11.28 -7.58 0.04
N ALA A 49 10.43 -7.13 0.98
CA ALA A 49 10.07 -7.92 2.17
C ALA A 49 8.98 -8.96 1.92
N ALA A 50 8.23 -8.87 0.82
CA ALA A 50 7.11 -9.75 0.56
C ALA A 50 7.58 -11.14 0.08
N ALA A 51 7.04 -12.20 0.69
CA ALA A 51 7.15 -13.54 0.11
C ALA A 51 6.30 -13.63 -1.17
N PRO A 52 6.60 -14.55 -2.11
CA PRO A 52 5.82 -14.69 -3.35
C PRO A 52 4.32 -14.97 -3.15
N SER A 53 3.94 -15.53 -1.99
CA SER A 53 2.56 -15.83 -1.61
C SER A 53 1.81 -14.64 -0.98
N HIS A 54 2.49 -13.54 -0.68
CA HIS A 54 1.89 -12.36 -0.05
C HIS A 54 1.28 -11.43 -1.10
N SER A 55 0.33 -10.59 -0.69
CA SER A 55 -0.15 -9.47 -1.51
C SER A 55 0.71 -8.23 -1.27
N VAL A 56 1.02 -7.48 -2.33
CA VAL A 56 1.68 -6.16 -2.24
C VAL A 56 0.82 -5.11 -2.95
N ILE A 57 0.50 -4.04 -2.23
CA ILE A 57 -0.42 -3.00 -2.64
C ILE A 57 0.25 -1.65 -2.48
N ASP A 58 0.37 -0.90 -3.58
CA ASP A 58 0.63 0.54 -3.52
C ASP A 58 -0.69 1.27 -3.36
N LEU A 59 -0.88 1.88 -2.19
CA LEU A 59 -2.09 2.63 -1.87
C LEU A 59 -2.28 3.85 -2.77
N ARG A 60 -1.18 4.43 -3.29
CA ARG A 60 -1.12 5.65 -4.11
C ARG A 60 -1.61 6.93 -3.42
N ARG A 61 -2.52 6.81 -2.46
CA ARG A 61 -3.17 7.89 -1.72
C ARG A 61 -3.42 7.41 -0.29
N ALA A 62 -3.09 8.27 0.67
CA ALA A 62 -3.43 8.03 2.07
C ALA A 62 -4.92 8.20 2.34
N LYS A 63 -5.60 9.10 1.61
CA LYS A 63 -7.04 9.38 1.74
C LYS A 63 -7.62 9.84 0.39
N PRO A 64 -8.88 9.47 0.08
CA PRO A 64 -9.64 8.40 0.71
C PRO A 64 -9.05 7.02 0.36
N ILE A 65 -9.24 6.04 1.23
CA ILE A 65 -8.94 4.63 0.96
C ILE A 65 -10.25 3.94 0.56
N ASP A 66 -10.23 3.11 -0.49
CA ASP A 66 -11.43 2.45 -0.98
C ASP A 66 -11.93 1.37 0.00
N PRO A 67 -13.12 1.53 0.60
CA PRO A 67 -13.61 0.61 1.63
C PRO A 67 -13.91 -0.79 1.10
N ASN A 68 -14.25 -0.92 -0.19
CA ASN A 68 -14.50 -2.24 -0.80
C ASN A 68 -13.22 -3.07 -0.87
N SER A 69 -12.10 -2.42 -1.18
CA SER A 69 -10.80 -3.08 -1.16
C SER A 69 -10.35 -3.43 0.24
N LEU A 70 -10.56 -2.57 1.24
CA LEU A 70 -10.28 -2.91 2.64
C LEU A 70 -11.06 -4.14 3.11
N ASN A 71 -12.36 -4.20 2.79
CA ASN A 71 -13.19 -5.37 3.07
C ASN A 71 -12.69 -6.64 2.37
N TYR A 72 -12.19 -6.52 1.13
CA TYR A 72 -11.56 -7.64 0.44
C TYR A 72 -10.31 -8.11 1.18
N PHE A 73 -9.39 -7.21 1.54
CA PHE A 73 -8.15 -7.61 2.22
C PHE A 73 -8.43 -8.19 3.60
N ALA A 74 -9.41 -7.67 4.34
CA ALA A 74 -9.73 -8.13 5.69
C ALA A 74 -10.28 -9.56 5.70
N ARG A 75 -10.98 -9.97 4.63
CA ARG A 75 -11.52 -11.32 4.49
C ARG A 75 -10.48 -12.35 4.03
N ASN A 76 -9.45 -11.92 3.31
CA ASN A 76 -8.50 -12.81 2.64
C ASN A 76 -7.09 -12.80 3.28
N HIS A 77 -6.83 -11.87 4.20
CA HIS A 77 -5.53 -11.67 4.84
C HIS A 77 -5.72 -11.46 6.33
N HIS A 78 -5.01 -12.26 7.13
CA HIS A 78 -5.02 -12.21 8.59
C HIS A 78 -3.93 -11.30 9.16
N THR A 79 -2.92 -10.91 8.37
CA THR A 79 -1.80 -10.05 8.80
C THR A 79 -1.55 -8.93 7.80
N TRP A 80 -1.48 -7.69 8.28
CA TRP A 80 -1.22 -6.52 7.46
C TRP A 80 0.07 -5.83 7.89
N HIS A 81 0.97 -5.59 6.93
CA HIS A 81 2.17 -4.77 7.11
C HIS A 81 1.97 -3.44 6.40
N VAL A 82 2.15 -2.32 7.12
CA VAL A 82 1.99 -0.98 6.57
C VAL A 82 3.35 -0.31 6.47
N TRP A 83 3.68 0.16 5.27
CA TRP A 83 4.96 0.74 4.90
C TRP A 83 4.74 2.20 4.51
N GLU A 84 5.20 3.12 5.36
CA GLU A 84 5.11 4.56 5.09
C GLU A 84 6.37 5.29 5.53
N ASP A 85 6.78 6.29 4.74
CA ASP A 85 7.82 7.24 5.12
C ASP A 85 7.16 8.41 5.89
N ALA A 86 6.63 8.10 7.06
CA ALA A 86 5.96 9.00 7.98
C ALA A 86 6.05 8.46 9.42
N GLN A 87 5.68 9.27 10.41
CA GLN A 87 5.53 8.77 11.79
C GLN A 87 4.40 7.74 11.85
N ALA A 88 4.60 6.67 12.64
CA ALA A 88 3.60 5.62 12.83
C ALA A 88 2.32 6.10 13.55
N ILE A 89 2.43 7.18 14.35
CA ILE A 89 1.30 7.79 15.07
C ILE A 89 0.54 8.74 14.12
N ASN A 90 -0.78 8.57 13.97
CA ASN A 90 -1.63 9.32 13.02
C ASN A 90 -1.26 9.16 11.53
N GLY A 91 -0.53 8.09 11.20
CA GLY A 91 -0.15 7.70 9.84
C GLY A 91 -1.21 6.90 9.10
N VAL A 92 -0.83 6.31 7.97
CA VAL A 92 -1.67 5.41 7.18
C VAL A 92 -2.03 4.16 7.97
N GLY A 93 -1.16 3.68 8.87
CA GLY A 93 -1.44 2.53 9.73
C GLY A 93 -2.79 2.65 10.46
N GLN A 94 -3.04 3.80 11.08
CA GLN A 94 -4.30 4.06 11.78
C GLN A 94 -5.51 4.21 10.83
N ALA A 95 -5.31 4.61 9.58
CA ALA A 95 -6.39 4.71 8.60
C ALA A 95 -6.84 3.33 8.06
N LEU A 96 -6.02 2.30 8.25
CA LEU A 96 -6.27 0.95 7.79
C LEU A 96 -6.91 0.05 8.86
N GLY A 97 -6.78 0.40 10.15
CA GLY A 97 -7.37 -0.35 11.27
C GLY A 97 -6.69 -0.02 12.59
#